data_AF-A0AA51BN14-F1
#
_entry.id   AF-A0AA51BN14-F1
#
_cell.length_a   1.000
_cell.length_b   1.000
_cell.length_c   1.000
_cell.angle_alpha   90.00
_cell.angle_beta   90.00
_cell.angle_gamma   90.00
#
_symmetry.space_group_name_H-M   'P 1'
#
loop_
_entity.id
_entity.type
_entity.pdbx_description
1 polymer ?
#
loop_
_entity_poly.entity_id
_entity_poly.type
_entity_poly.pdbx_seq_one_letter_code
_entity_poly.pdbx_strand_id
1 'polypeptide(L)' 'FPTILATFPKIQAFQEKMKALPRISQFLQPGSARKPPPDEALMKTVKEVLSHVFQ' A
#
# COMPACT_ATOMS: atom_id res chain seq x y z
N PHE A 1 -12.64 -8.29 -2.00
CA PHE A 1 -11.67 -8.06 -0.91
C PHE A 1 -10.80 -9.30 -0.77
N PRO A 2 -9.50 -9.18 -0.47
CA PRO A 2 -8.62 -10.33 -0.33
C PRO A 2 -9.13 -11.26 0.79
N THR A 3 -9.35 -12.53 0.45
CA THR A 3 -9.89 -13.56 1.35
C THR A 3 -8.86 -14.06 2.36
N ILE A 4 -7.59 -13.68 2.22
CA ILE A 4 -6.50 -14.09 3.11
C ILE A 4 -6.75 -13.76 4.58
N LEU A 5 -7.56 -12.73 4.88
CA LEU A 5 -7.91 -12.34 6.24
C LEU A 5 -9.19 -13.01 6.77
N ALA A 6 -9.90 -13.80 5.96
CA ALA A 6 -11.23 -14.33 6.30
C ALA A 6 -11.25 -15.15 7.60
N THR A 7 -10.19 -15.91 7.87
CA THR A 7 -10.04 -16.74 9.08
C THR A 7 -9.48 -15.98 10.29
N PHE A 8 -9.22 -14.67 10.17
CA PHE A 8 -8.60 -13.85 11.22
C PHE A 8 -9.54 -12.70 11.67
N PRO A 9 -10.61 -12.99 12.43
CA PRO A 9 -11.63 -12.01 12.78
C PRO A 9 -11.09 -10.83 13.60
N LYS A 10 -10.10 -11.07 14.48
CA LYS A 10 -9.46 -10.00 15.27
C LYS A 10 -8.67 -9.03 14.39
N ILE A 11 -8.02 -9.53 13.33
CA ILE A 11 -7.24 -8.69 12.40
C ILE A 11 -8.19 -7.86 11.52
N GLN A 12 -9.31 -8.43 11.08
CA GLN A 12 -10.36 -7.69 10.36
C GLN A 12 -10.90 -6.54 11.21
N ALA A 13 -11.29 -6.82 12.46
CA ALA A 13 -11.79 -5.80 13.38
C ALA A 13 -10.76 -4.70 13.66
N PHE A 14 -9.48 -5.07 13.80
CA PHE A 14 -8.39 -4.11 13.93
C PHE A 14 -8.24 -3.24 12.67
N GLN A 15 -8.26 -3.85 11.48
CA GLN A 15 -8.15 -3.13 10.22
C GLN A 15 -9.26 -2.09 10.05
N GLU A 16 -10.51 -2.44 10.37
CA GLU A 16 -11.64 -1.50 10.31
C GLU A 16 -11.49 -0.34 11.30
N LYS A 17 -11.09 -0.62 12.55
CA LYS A 17 -10.80 0.42 13.56
C LYS A 17 -9.70 1.37 13.10
N MET A 18 -8.62 0.86 12.49
CA MET A 18 -7.53 1.69 11.99
C MET A 18 -7.95 2.57 10.82
N LYS A 19 -8.70 2.03 9.85
CA LYS A 19 -9.23 2.82 8.71
C LYS A 19 -10.14 3.97 9.16
N ALA A 20 -10.86 3.80 10.26
CA ALA A 20 -11.78 4.81 10.79
C ALA A 20 -11.07 6.01 11.46
N LEU A 21 -9.77 5.93 11.76
CA LEU A 21 -9.03 7.06 12.32
C LEU A 21 -8.97 8.21 11.30
N PRO A 22 -9.28 9.48 11.67
CA PRO A 22 -9.44 10.57 10.69
C PRO A 22 -8.25 10.77 9.75
N ARG A 23 -7.02 10.78 10.29
CA ARG A 23 -5.81 10.95 9.48
C ARG A 23 -5.53 9.75 8.56
N ILE A 24 -5.87 8.54 9.00
CA ILE A 24 -5.71 7.34 8.18
C ILE A 24 -6.78 7.33 7.08
N SER A 25 -8.03 7.60 7.42
CA SER A 25 -9.12 7.73 6.45
C SER A 25 -8.77 8.74 5.36
N GLN A 26 -8.29 9.93 5.74
CA GLN A 26 -7.83 10.95 4.80
C GLN A 26 -6.67 10.46 3.91
N PHE A 27 -5.70 9.74 4.47
CA PHE A 27 -4.59 9.16 3.71
C PHE A 27 -5.02 8.01 2.80
N LEU A 28 -6.16 7.36 3.05
CA LEU A 28 -6.69 6.30 2.19
C LEU A 28 -7.58 6.82 1.06
N GLN A 29 -8.02 8.09 1.13
CA GLN A 29 -8.79 8.71 0.04
C GLN A 29 -7.94 8.94 -1.23
N PRO A 30 -8.58 9.00 -2.41
CA PRO A 30 -7.93 9.42 -3.64
C PRO A 30 -7.28 10.80 -3.51
N GLY A 31 -6.17 11.03 -4.20
CA GLY A 31 -5.43 12.29 -4.17
C GLY A 31 -4.53 12.49 -2.94
N SER A 32 -4.52 11.55 -2.01
CA SER A 32 -3.51 11.50 -0.94
C SER A 32 -2.12 11.18 -1.48
N ALA A 33 -1.10 11.34 -0.64
CA ALA A 33 0.28 10.96 -0.97
C ALA A 33 0.52 9.44 -1.01
N ARG A 34 -0.52 8.61 -0.82
CA ARG A 34 -0.42 7.16 -0.87
C ARG A 34 -0.01 6.71 -2.27
N LYS A 35 1.18 6.11 -2.38
CA LYS A 35 1.67 5.57 -3.64
C LYS A 35 0.90 4.31 -4.03
N PRO A 36 0.59 4.13 -5.34
CA PRO A 36 0.00 2.89 -5.83
C PRO A 36 0.98 1.72 -5.69
N PRO A 37 0.50 0.47 -5.84
CA PRO A 37 1.38 -0.68 -6.02
C PRO A 37 2.37 -0.43 -7.16
N PRO A 38 3.62 -0.90 -7.04
CA PRO A 38 4.62 -0.77 -8.09
C PRO A 38 4.14 -1.31 -9.43
N ASP A 39 4.44 -0.56 -10.50
CA ASP A 39 4.20 -0.93 -11.88
C ASP A 39 5.53 -1.07 -12.65
N GLU A 40 5.45 -1.47 -13.91
CA GLU A 40 6.63 -1.63 -14.76
C GLU A 40 7.41 -0.33 -14.95
N ALA A 41 6.72 0.81 -14.98
CA ALA A 41 7.34 2.13 -15.12
C ALA A 41 8.20 2.47 -13.91
N LEU A 42 7.70 2.20 -12.70
CA LEU A 42 8.48 2.34 -11.47
C LEU A 42 9.68 1.39 -11.48
N MET A 43 9.50 0.14 -11.89
CA MET A 43 10.61 -0.83 -11.96
C MET A 43 11.69 -0.39 -12.94
N LYS A 44 11.32 0.13 -14.11
CA LYS A 44 12.26 0.70 -15.08
C LYS A 44 13.04 1.86 -14.49
N THR A 45 12.33 2.81 -13.86
CA THR A 45 12.95 3.97 -13.21
C THR A 45 13.95 3.53 -12.14
N VAL A 46 13.59 2.55 -11.31
CA VAL A 46 14.48 1.99 -10.28
C VAL A 46 15.74 1.38 -10.89
N LYS A 47 15.61 0.58 -11.96
CA LYS A 47 16.75 -0.04 -12.64
C LYS A 47 17.69 1.00 -13.28
N GLU A 48 17.14 2.06 -13.86
CA GLU A 48 17.92 3.12 -14.49
C GLU A 48 18.68 3.96 -13.46
N VAL A 49 17.98 4.44 -12.42
CA VAL A 49 18.56 5.31 -11.38
C VAL A 49 19.54 4.57 -10.48
N LEU A 50 19.22 3.32 -10.11
CA LEU A 50 20.06 2.50 -9.24
C LEU A 50 20.90 1.48 -10.03
N SER A 51 21.25 1.80 -11.27
CA SER A 51 21.99 0.89 -12.18
C SER A 51 23.28 0.31 -11.58
N HIS A 52 23.98 1.06 -10.73
CA HIS A 52 25.18 0.62 -10.03
C HIS A 52 24.95 -0.50 -8.98
N VAL A 53 23.70 -0.69 -8.52
CA VAL A 53 23.33 -1.75 -7.56
C VAL A 53 23.05 -3.07 -8.26
N PHE A 54 22.70 -3.03 -9.56
CA PHE A 54 22.28 -4.20 -10.34
C PHE A 54 23.37 -4.71 -11.31
N GLN A 55 24.63 -4.33 -11.06
CA GLN A 55 25.79 -4.84 -11.79
C GLN A 55 26.14 -6.28 -11.41
#